data_AF-A0A944STX2-F1
#
_entry.id   AF-A0A944STX2-F1
#
_cell.length_a   1.000
_cell.length_b   1.000
_cell.length_c   1.000
_cell.angle_alpha   90.00
_cell.angle_beta   90.00
_cell.angle_gamma   90.00
#
_symmetry.space_group_name_H-M   'P 1'
#
loop_
_entity.id
_entity.type
_entity.pdbx_description
1 polymer ?
#
loop_
_entity_poly.entity_id
_entity_poly.type
_entity_poly.pdbx_seq_one_letter_code
_entity_poly.pdbx_strand_id
1 'polypeptide(L)'
;MNKSLLTNAIAASFILAGMASVGQVKEILLAIGMFALAGGITNWLAIHMLFEKVPGLYGSGVVVARFEEFKSGIHGLVMEQFFSQENLDRFFAEMVTEDEHHTLDFSQVIEETDLTPAFDGLVETIVNSSFGGMLAMVGGEEAITPLKDPFILKMKKALNEVAHSPSFQHSV
;
A
#
# COMPACT_ATOMS: atom_id res chain seq x y z
N MET A 1 22.83 6.48 -25.63
CA MET A 1 22.70 6.94 -27.03
C MET A 1 21.45 7.79 -27.14
N ASN A 2 21.56 9.05 -27.57
CA ASN A 2 20.39 9.93 -27.70
C ASN A 2 19.54 9.42 -28.87
N LYS A 3 18.38 8.81 -28.56
CA LYS A 3 17.58 8.07 -29.54
C LYS A 3 17.08 8.97 -30.68
N SER A 4 16.78 10.25 -30.41
CA SER A 4 16.37 11.22 -31.42
C SER A 4 17.48 11.61 -32.40
N LEU A 5 18.74 11.66 -31.94
CA LEU A 5 19.88 11.93 -32.82
C LEU A 5 20.06 10.83 -33.87
N LEU A 6 19.87 9.56 -33.48
CA LEU A 6 19.98 8.44 -34.41
C LEU A 6 18.89 8.49 -35.49
N THR A 7 17.63 8.72 -35.11
CA THR A 7 16.52 8.77 -36.07
C THR A 7 16.64 9.96 -37.01
N ASN A 8 17.08 11.12 -36.51
CA ASN A 8 17.32 12.31 -37.34
C ASN A 8 18.54 12.13 -38.25
N ALA A 9 19.59 11.45 -37.79
CA ALA A 9 20.75 11.11 -38.61
C ALA A 9 20.37 10.15 -39.75
N ILE A 10 19.54 9.15 -39.48
CA ILE A 10 19.00 8.25 -40.51
C ILE A 10 18.14 9.03 -41.51
N ALA A 11 17.26 9.92 -41.05
CA ALA A 11 16.47 10.78 -41.94
C ALA A 11 17.35 11.69 -42.83
N ALA A 12 18.39 12.29 -42.25
CA ALA A 12 19.37 13.10 -42.99
C ALA A 12 20.13 12.25 -44.02
N SER A 13 20.45 11.00 -43.70
CA SER A 13 21.12 10.08 -44.64
C SER A 13 20.25 9.78 -45.87
N PHE A 14 18.92 9.67 -45.71
CA PHE A 14 17.99 9.54 -46.84
C PHE A 14 17.96 10.80 -47.72
N ILE A 15 18.07 11.99 -47.14
CA ILE A 15 18.19 13.25 -47.91
C ILE A 15 19.50 13.24 -48.71
N LEU A 16 20.62 12.90 -48.08
CA LEU A 16 21.93 12.83 -48.75
C LEU A 16 21.94 11.79 -49.88
N ALA A 17 21.38 10.60 -49.63
CA ALA A 17 21.23 9.55 -50.65
C ALA A 17 20.31 10.00 -51.80
N GLY A 18 19.23 10.73 -51.49
CA GLY A 18 18.34 11.32 -52.48
C GLY A 18 19.03 12.36 -53.36
N MET A 19 19.87 13.23 -52.77
CA MET A 19 20.64 14.22 -53.52
C MET A 19 21.68 13.59 -54.47
N ALA A 20 22.26 12.44 -54.09
CA ALA A 20 23.22 11.69 -54.90
C ALA A 20 22.57 10.79 -55.98
N SER A 21 21.24 10.59 -55.92
CA SER A 21 20.50 9.72 -56.83
C SER A 21 19.92 10.48 -58.03
N VAL A 22 19.62 9.76 -59.12
CA VAL A 22 19.04 10.32 -60.36
C VAL A 22 17.74 9.58 -60.71
N GLY A 23 16.80 10.26 -61.37
CA GLY A 23 15.52 9.69 -61.79
C GLY A 23 14.49 9.59 -60.66
N GLN A 24 13.51 8.70 -60.79
CA GLN A 24 12.35 8.60 -59.89
C GLN A 24 12.71 8.26 -58.42
N VAL A 25 13.85 7.59 -58.21
CA VAL A 25 14.35 7.24 -56.87
C VAL A 25 14.77 8.48 -56.06
N LYS A 26 15.23 9.55 -56.74
CA LYS A 26 15.59 10.82 -56.10
C LYS A 26 14.39 11.45 -55.38
N GLU A 27 13.25 11.54 -56.06
CA GLU A 27 12.05 12.19 -55.53
C GLU A 27 11.51 11.44 -54.30
N ILE A 28 11.51 10.11 -54.35
CA ILE A 28 11.06 9.26 -53.24
C ILE A 28 11.98 9.42 -52.02
N LEU A 29 13.30 9.32 -52.21
CA LEU A 29 14.27 9.45 -51.12
C LEU A 29 14.24 10.84 -50.48
N LEU A 30 14.14 11.90 -51.28
CA LEU A 30 14.03 13.26 -50.77
C LEU A 30 12.72 13.48 -50.03
N ALA A 31 11.59 12.98 -50.54
CA ALA A 31 10.31 13.09 -49.86
C ALA A 31 10.34 12.39 -48.49
N ILE A 32 10.84 11.15 -48.43
CA ILE A 32 10.98 10.39 -47.18
C ILE A 32 11.92 11.11 -46.22
N GLY A 33 13.11 11.50 -46.68
CA GLY A 33 14.13 12.13 -45.85
C GLY A 33 13.69 13.48 -45.30
N MET A 34 13.13 14.36 -46.13
CA MET A 34 12.66 15.68 -45.70
C MET A 34 11.47 15.58 -44.76
N PHE A 35 10.50 14.70 -45.04
CA PHE A 35 9.35 14.48 -44.16
C PHE A 35 9.79 13.91 -42.81
N ALA A 36 10.64 12.88 -42.81
CA ALA A 36 11.14 12.26 -41.60
C ALA A 36 12.00 13.21 -40.76
N LEU A 37 12.86 14.02 -41.40
CA LEU A 37 13.73 14.98 -40.69
C LEU A 37 12.91 16.12 -40.09
N ALA A 38 12.01 16.73 -40.88
CA ALA A 38 11.16 17.81 -40.41
C ALA A 38 10.22 17.34 -39.29
N GLY A 39 9.59 16.17 -39.45
CA GLY A 39 8.74 15.57 -38.44
C GLY A 39 9.51 15.20 -37.16
N GLY A 40 10.70 14.61 -37.30
CA GLY A 40 11.55 14.22 -36.17
C GLY A 40 12.03 15.42 -35.35
N ILE A 41 12.52 16.47 -36.02
CA ILE A 41 12.95 17.71 -35.36
C ILE A 41 11.76 18.42 -34.70
N THR A 42 10.62 18.52 -35.39
CA THR A 42 9.43 19.19 -34.85
C THR A 42 8.86 18.44 -33.65
N ASN A 43 8.81 17.12 -33.68
CA ASN A 43 8.35 16.31 -32.55
C ASN A 43 9.31 16.42 -31.35
N TRP A 44 10.62 16.38 -31.61
CA TRP A 44 11.61 16.59 -30.55
C TRP A 44 11.46 17.96 -29.89
N LEU A 45 11.31 19.01 -30.70
CA LEU A 45 11.06 20.36 -30.23
C LEU A 45 9.74 20.47 -29.47
N ALA A 46 8.68 19.81 -29.94
CA ALA A 46 7.36 19.80 -29.30
C ALA A 46 7.44 19.23 -27.87
N ILE A 47 8.12 18.10 -27.69
CA ILE A 47 8.31 17.50 -26.37
C ILE A 47 9.15 18.44 -25.50
N HIS A 48 10.23 19.01 -26.03
CA HIS A 48 11.07 19.96 -25.29
C HIS A 48 10.27 21.20 -24.84
N MET A 49 9.44 21.75 -25.72
CA MET A 49 8.63 22.94 -25.41
C MET A 49 7.45 22.64 -24.50
N LEU A 50 7.08 21.39 -24.25
CA LEU A 50 6.09 21.10 -23.20
C LEU A 50 6.65 21.48 -21.82
N PHE A 51 7.93 21.18 -21.58
CA PHE A 51 8.56 21.31 -20.27
C PHE A 51 9.41 22.58 -20.13
N GLU A 52 10.02 23.06 -21.20
CA GLU A 52 10.94 24.20 -21.15
C GLU A 52 10.46 25.35 -22.04
N LYS A 53 10.71 26.59 -21.59
CA LYS A 53 10.44 27.78 -22.40
C LYS A 53 11.53 27.94 -23.44
N VAL A 54 11.12 28.03 -24.71
CA VAL A 54 12.01 28.25 -25.85
C VAL A 54 11.82 29.70 -26.32
N PRO A 55 12.90 30.50 -26.42
CA PRO A 55 12.80 31.90 -26.80
C PRO A 55 12.23 32.05 -28.22
N GLY A 56 11.25 32.95 -28.39
CA GLY A 56 10.61 33.22 -29.69
C GLY A 56 9.50 32.25 -30.09
N LEU A 57 9.25 31.17 -29.33
CA LEU A 57 8.16 30.23 -29.58
C LEU A 57 7.05 30.39 -28.54
N TYR A 58 5.95 31.01 -28.96
CA TYR A 58 4.73 31.14 -28.15
C TYR A 58 4.15 29.75 -27.83
N GLY A 59 3.68 29.56 -26.59
CA GLY A 59 3.16 28.28 -26.13
C GLY A 59 4.22 27.30 -25.61
N SER A 60 5.50 27.70 -25.55
CA SER A 60 6.54 26.90 -24.87
C SER A 60 6.45 26.98 -23.34
N GLY A 61 6.88 25.91 -22.68
CA GLY A 61 6.77 25.70 -21.24
C GLY A 61 5.33 25.54 -20.74
N VAL A 62 4.40 25.01 -21.55
CA VAL A 62 2.97 24.94 -21.19
C VAL A 62 2.72 24.13 -19.91
N VAL A 63 3.46 23.03 -19.69
CA VAL A 63 3.30 22.20 -18.49
C VAL A 63 3.73 22.98 -17.24
N VAL A 64 4.85 23.71 -17.32
CA VAL A 64 5.31 24.57 -16.21
C VAL A 64 4.34 25.72 -15.96
N ALA A 65 3.77 26.31 -17.01
CA ALA A 65 2.81 27.41 -16.90
C ALA A 65 1.47 26.99 -16.28
N ARG A 66 1.08 25.72 -16.43
CA ARG A 66 -0.19 25.14 -15.94
C ARG A 66 0.03 24.04 -14.90
N PHE A 67 1.18 24.07 -14.21
CA PHE A 67 1.59 22.98 -13.33
C PHE A 67 0.58 22.71 -12.20
N GLU A 68 -0.01 23.77 -11.63
CA GLU A 68 -1.02 23.64 -10.58
C GLU A 68 -2.31 22.98 -11.08
N GLU A 69 -2.78 23.35 -12.27
CA GLU A 69 -3.96 22.71 -12.89
C GLU A 69 -3.67 21.23 -13.20
N PHE A 70 -2.49 20.93 -13.72
CA PHE A 70 -2.06 19.55 -13.97
C PHE A 70 -2.01 18.74 -12.67
N LYS A 71 -1.42 19.30 -11.62
CA LYS A 71 -1.35 18.67 -10.29
C LYS A 71 -2.73 18.39 -9.71
N SER A 72 -3.63 19.38 -9.77
CA SER A 72 -5.02 19.21 -9.31
C SER A 72 -5.75 18.15 -10.12
N GLY A 73 -5.54 18.10 -11.45
CA GLY A 73 -6.15 17.09 -12.32
C GLY A 73 -5.65 15.66 -12.01
N ILE A 74 -4.34 15.48 -11.83
CA ILE A 74 -3.77 14.19 -11.43
C ILE A 74 -4.29 13.76 -10.06
N HIS A 75 -4.36 14.69 -9.10
CA HIS A 75 -4.93 14.39 -7.78
C HIS A 75 -6.39 13.92 -7.89
N GLY A 76 -7.22 14.63 -8.65
CA GLY A 76 -8.60 14.23 -8.90
C GLY A 76 -8.70 12.83 -9.53
N LEU A 77 -7.93 12.58 -10.59
CA LEU A 77 -7.87 11.26 -11.23
C LEU A 77 -7.46 10.15 -10.27
N VAL A 78 -6.45 10.38 -9.43
CA VAL A 78 -5.99 9.37 -8.46
C VAL A 78 -7.08 9.10 -7.41
N MET A 79 -7.70 10.15 -6.87
CA MET A 79 -8.73 9.98 -5.84
C MET A 79 -10.00 9.32 -6.41
N GLU A 80 -10.43 9.71 -7.60
CA GLU A 80 -11.66 9.21 -8.21
C GLU A 80 -11.49 7.83 -8.86
N GLN A 81 -10.33 7.54 -9.44
CA GLN A 81 -10.12 6.29 -10.19
C GLN A 81 -9.38 5.24 -9.37
N PHE A 82 -8.43 5.62 -8.50
CA PHE A 82 -7.67 4.65 -7.71
C PHE A 82 -8.30 4.43 -6.33
N PHE A 83 -8.68 5.53 -5.67
CA PHE A 83 -9.26 5.51 -4.32
C PHE A 83 -10.79 5.65 -4.32
N SER A 84 -11.46 5.22 -5.39
CA SER A 84 -12.92 5.14 -5.37
C SER A 84 -13.39 4.17 -4.31
N GLN A 85 -14.60 4.42 -3.77
CA GLN A 85 -15.20 3.52 -2.79
C GLN A 85 -15.27 2.08 -3.32
N GLU A 86 -15.70 1.88 -4.57
CA GLU A 86 -15.75 0.56 -5.20
C GLU A 86 -14.37 -0.12 -5.28
N ASN A 87 -13.31 0.62 -5.65
CA ASN A 87 -11.97 0.05 -5.77
C ASN A 87 -11.35 -0.24 -4.40
N LEU A 88 -11.60 0.61 -3.41
CA LEU A 88 -11.22 0.36 -2.03
C LEU A 88 -11.96 -0.85 -1.47
N ASP A 89 -13.28 -0.92 -1.63
CA ASP A 89 -14.10 -2.03 -1.17
C ASP A 89 -13.65 -3.35 -1.81
N ARG A 90 -13.35 -3.34 -3.12
CA ARG A 90 -12.77 -4.51 -3.80
C ARG A 90 -11.39 -4.87 -3.25
N PHE A 91 -10.50 -3.90 -3.07
CA PHE A 91 -9.15 -4.13 -2.53
C PHE A 91 -9.19 -4.67 -1.09
N PHE A 92 -10.06 -4.11 -0.25
CA PHE A 92 -10.27 -4.61 1.12
C PHE A 92 -10.94 -5.97 1.11
N ALA A 93 -11.91 -6.23 0.23
CA ALA A 93 -12.50 -7.56 0.08
C ALA A 93 -11.45 -8.58 -0.37
N GLU A 94 -10.57 -8.25 -1.31
CA GLU A 94 -9.47 -9.13 -1.74
C GLU A 94 -8.46 -9.39 -0.61
N MET A 95 -8.05 -8.36 0.15
CA MET A 95 -7.16 -8.56 1.31
C MET A 95 -7.85 -9.35 2.43
N VAL A 96 -9.11 -9.08 2.73
CA VAL A 96 -9.87 -9.78 3.79
C VAL A 96 -10.25 -11.20 3.37
N THR A 97 -10.42 -11.48 2.08
CA THR A 97 -10.70 -12.85 1.60
C THR A 97 -9.43 -13.69 1.45
N GLU A 98 -8.25 -13.09 1.24
CA GLU A 98 -6.98 -13.80 1.47
C GLU A 98 -6.76 -14.11 2.97
N ASP A 99 -7.43 -13.35 3.87
CA ASP A 99 -7.35 -13.43 5.32
C ASP A 99 -8.68 -13.83 6.01
N GLU A 100 -9.49 -14.73 5.44
CA GLU A 100 -10.63 -15.36 6.16
C GLU A 100 -10.20 -16.08 7.47
N HIS A 101 -8.89 -16.20 7.69
CA HIS A 101 -8.25 -16.76 8.87
C HIS A 101 -7.32 -15.78 9.61
N HIS A 102 -7.56 -14.45 9.55
CA HIS A 102 -6.99 -13.56 10.57
C HIS A 102 -7.70 -13.78 11.91
N THR A 103 -7.49 -14.95 12.52
CA THR A 103 -7.79 -15.14 13.92
C THR A 103 -6.93 -14.15 14.69
N LEU A 104 -7.56 -13.20 15.36
CA LEU A 104 -6.83 -12.25 16.20
C LEU A 104 -6.08 -13.05 17.27
N ASP A 105 -4.75 -13.03 17.20
CA ASP A 105 -3.90 -13.75 18.16
C ASP A 105 -3.70 -12.88 19.41
N PHE A 106 -4.49 -13.20 20.44
CA PHE A 106 -4.41 -12.52 21.73
C PHE A 106 -3.37 -13.13 22.69
N SER A 107 -2.57 -14.11 22.23
CA SER A 107 -1.66 -14.87 23.10
C SER A 107 -0.66 -13.97 23.83
N GLN A 108 -0.06 -12.99 23.14
CA GLN A 108 0.90 -12.06 23.75
C GLN A 108 0.23 -11.16 24.80
N VAL A 109 -0.96 -10.65 24.51
CA VAL A 109 -1.71 -9.79 25.44
C VAL A 109 -2.09 -10.58 26.69
N ILE A 110 -2.52 -11.83 26.54
CA ILE A 110 -2.89 -12.71 27.67
C ILE A 110 -1.65 -13.08 28.50
N GLU A 111 -0.50 -13.29 27.87
CA GLU A 111 0.76 -13.55 28.58
C GLU A 111 1.25 -12.35 29.40
N GLU A 112 1.11 -11.12 28.89
CA GLU A 112 1.55 -9.91 29.58
C GLU A 112 0.54 -9.40 30.62
N THR A 113 -0.71 -9.86 30.55
CA THR A 113 -1.77 -9.43 31.49
C THR A 113 -1.51 -9.98 32.90
N ASP A 114 -1.60 -9.09 33.90
CA ASP A 114 -1.60 -9.43 35.31
C ASP A 114 -2.98 -9.94 35.75
N LEU A 115 -3.07 -11.23 36.07
CA LEU A 115 -4.29 -11.89 36.56
C LEU A 115 -4.36 -12.00 38.08
N THR A 116 -3.43 -11.35 38.79
CA THR A 116 -3.44 -11.26 40.25
C THR A 116 -4.79 -10.80 40.82
N PRO A 117 -5.43 -9.73 40.29
CA PRO A 117 -6.72 -9.27 40.81
C PRO A 117 -7.84 -10.33 40.73
N ALA A 118 -7.80 -11.20 39.72
CA ALA A 118 -8.78 -12.26 39.56
C ALA A 118 -8.60 -13.39 40.58
N PHE A 119 -7.35 -13.71 40.93
CA PHE A 119 -7.06 -14.64 42.02
C PHE A 119 -7.46 -14.07 43.38
N ASP A 120 -7.09 -12.82 43.64
CA ASP A 120 -7.40 -12.17 44.92
C ASP A 120 -8.93 -12.05 45.12
N GLY A 121 -9.68 -11.75 44.06
CA GLY A 121 -11.15 -11.76 44.09
C GLY A 121 -11.75 -13.16 44.30
N LEU A 122 -11.13 -14.22 43.77
CA LEU A 122 -11.53 -15.61 44.05
C LEU A 122 -11.31 -15.96 45.53
N VAL A 123 -10.18 -15.57 46.10
CA VAL A 123 -9.86 -15.80 47.50
C VAL A 123 -10.86 -15.06 48.40
N GLU A 124 -11.12 -13.78 48.12
CA GLU A 124 -12.10 -12.97 48.85
C GLU A 124 -13.50 -13.59 48.81
N THR A 125 -13.95 -14.06 47.63
CA THR A 125 -15.25 -14.73 47.52
C THR A 125 -15.31 -16.04 48.28
N ILE A 126 -14.23 -16.84 48.31
CA ILE A 126 -14.17 -18.08 49.11
C ILE A 126 -14.24 -17.75 50.60
N VAL A 127 -13.45 -16.78 51.07
CA VAL A 127 -13.40 -16.37 52.49
C VAL A 127 -14.76 -15.84 52.96
N ASN A 128 -15.47 -15.09 52.10
CA ASN A 128 -16.79 -14.56 52.42
C ASN A 128 -17.95 -15.56 52.18
N SER A 129 -17.67 -16.76 51.64
CA SER A 129 -18.67 -17.79 51.39
C SER A 129 -18.88 -18.73 52.59
N SER A 130 -19.84 -19.65 52.47
CA SER A 130 -20.04 -20.76 53.41
C SER A 130 -18.79 -21.65 53.59
N PHE A 131 -17.82 -21.60 52.67
CA PHE A 131 -16.56 -22.33 52.77
C PHE A 131 -15.49 -21.59 53.59
N GLY A 132 -15.62 -20.29 53.84
CA GLY A 132 -14.62 -19.49 54.55
C GLY A 132 -14.41 -19.93 56.00
N GLY A 133 -15.49 -20.30 56.70
CA GLY A 133 -15.40 -20.83 58.07
C GLY A 133 -14.67 -22.17 58.14
N MET A 134 -14.78 -23.01 57.11
CA MET A 134 -14.01 -24.26 57.00
C MET A 134 -12.54 -23.98 56.66
N LEU A 135 -12.30 -22.99 55.79
CA LEU A 135 -10.95 -22.59 55.38
C LEU A 135 -10.15 -22.01 56.57
N ALA A 136 -10.79 -21.22 57.43
CA ALA A 136 -10.17 -20.68 58.64
C ALA A 136 -9.61 -21.77 59.58
N MET A 137 -10.25 -22.95 59.59
CA MET A 137 -9.84 -24.09 60.42
C MET A 137 -8.59 -24.81 59.90
N VAL A 138 -8.21 -24.61 58.62
CA VAL A 138 -7.07 -25.26 57.97
C VAL A 138 -5.92 -24.30 57.62
N GLY A 139 -5.95 -23.08 58.16
CA GLY A 139 -4.90 -22.07 57.94
C GLY A 139 -5.37 -20.80 57.22
N GLY A 140 -6.67 -20.67 56.94
CA GLY A 140 -7.24 -19.45 56.37
C GLY A 140 -6.75 -19.16 54.95
N GLU A 141 -6.63 -17.88 54.63
CA GLU A 141 -6.18 -17.40 53.31
C GLU A 141 -4.78 -17.90 52.93
N GLU A 142 -3.88 -18.03 53.92
CA GLU A 142 -2.51 -18.50 53.73
C GLU A 142 -2.44 -19.94 53.18
N ALA A 143 -3.48 -20.75 53.43
CA ALA A 143 -3.57 -22.11 52.88
C ALA A 143 -3.80 -22.12 51.35
N ILE A 144 -4.32 -21.04 50.77
CA ILE A 144 -4.64 -20.93 49.34
C ILE A 144 -3.54 -20.21 48.57
N THR A 145 -2.72 -19.38 49.23
CA THR A 145 -1.63 -18.61 48.59
C THR A 145 -0.70 -19.44 47.68
N PRO A 146 -0.29 -20.69 48.03
CA PRO A 146 0.54 -21.51 47.14
C PRO A 146 -0.11 -21.86 45.78
N LEU A 147 -1.43 -21.70 45.67
CA LEU A 147 -2.19 -21.97 44.45
C LEU A 147 -2.28 -20.77 43.50
N LYS A 148 -1.74 -19.60 43.86
CA LYS A 148 -1.79 -18.39 43.06
C LYS A 148 -1.18 -18.58 41.67
N ASP A 149 0.08 -18.99 41.61
CA ASP A 149 0.80 -19.23 40.36
C ASP A 149 0.16 -20.32 39.47
N PRO A 150 -0.19 -21.51 39.98
CA PRO A 150 -0.85 -22.53 39.15
C PRO A 150 -2.25 -22.11 38.69
N PHE A 151 -2.96 -21.28 39.46
CA PHE A 151 -4.22 -20.69 39.03
C PHE A 151 -4.03 -19.71 37.88
N ILE A 152 -3.10 -18.75 38.01
CA ILE A 152 -2.80 -17.77 36.96
C ILE A 152 -2.41 -18.48 35.66
N LEU A 153 -1.55 -19.50 35.73
CA LEU A 153 -1.11 -20.25 34.55
C LEU A 153 -2.26 -21.00 33.87
N LYS A 154 -3.13 -21.65 34.64
CA LYS A 154 -4.33 -22.31 34.09
C LYS A 154 -5.30 -21.31 33.50
N MET A 155 -5.46 -20.14 34.10
CA MET A 155 -6.38 -19.14 33.62
C MET A 155 -5.89 -18.50 32.31
N LYS A 156 -4.59 -18.22 32.18
CA LYS A 156 -3.99 -17.79 30.90
C LYS A 156 -4.25 -18.81 29.80
N LYS A 157 -4.08 -20.11 30.10
CA LYS A 157 -4.37 -21.17 29.15
C LYS A 157 -5.85 -21.22 28.74
N ALA A 158 -6.76 -21.13 29.72
CA ALA A 158 -8.19 -21.14 29.45
C ALA A 158 -8.63 -19.90 28.63
N LEU A 159 -8.07 -18.73 28.94
CA LEU A 159 -8.32 -17.50 28.17
C LEU A 159 -7.81 -17.64 26.73
N ASN A 160 -6.64 -18.25 26.52
CA ASN A 160 -6.12 -18.54 25.18
C ASN A 160 -7.05 -19.49 24.41
N GLU A 161 -7.55 -20.55 25.04
CA GLU A 161 -8.50 -21.48 24.41
C GLU A 161 -9.82 -20.80 24.03
N VAL A 162 -10.33 -19.91 24.89
CA VAL A 162 -11.55 -19.13 24.62
C VAL A 162 -11.31 -18.10 23.52
N ALA A 163 -10.20 -17.37 23.57
CA ALA A 163 -9.84 -16.36 22.58
C ALA A 163 -9.71 -16.95 21.17
N HIS A 164 -9.19 -18.17 21.04
CA HIS A 164 -9.08 -18.87 19.76
C HIS A 164 -10.30 -19.73 19.41
N SER A 165 -11.36 -19.69 20.23
CA SER A 165 -12.59 -20.42 19.93
C SER A 165 -13.36 -19.76 18.78
N PRO A 166 -14.07 -20.54 17.94
CA PRO A 166 -14.88 -19.98 16.87
C PRO A 166 -15.94 -19.00 17.37
N SER A 167 -16.53 -19.28 18.54
CA SER A 167 -17.56 -18.41 19.12
C SER A 167 -17.03 -17.01 19.45
N PHE A 168 -15.78 -16.90 19.94
CA PHE A 168 -15.19 -15.62 20.29
C PHE A 168 -14.70 -14.88 19.02
N GLN A 169 -14.02 -15.59 18.13
CA GLN A 169 -13.51 -15.03 16.87
C GLN A 169 -14.63 -14.57 15.91
N HIS A 170 -15.86 -15.11 16.02
CA HIS A 170 -17.02 -14.60 15.29
C HIS A 170 -17.72 -13.41 15.97
N SER A 171 -17.44 -13.17 17.25
CA SER A 171 -18.08 -12.09 18.03
C SER A 171 -17.26 -10.80 18.05
N VAL A 172 -15.97 -10.87 17.67
CA VAL A 172 -15.03 -9.76 17.57
C VAL A 172 -14.81 -9.45 16.10
#